data_AF-A0A5J9WGC8-F1
#
_entry.id   AF-A0A5J9WGC8-F1
#
_cell.length_a   1.000
_cell.length_b   1.000
_cell.length_c   1.000
_cell.angle_alpha   90.00
_cell.angle_beta   90.00
_cell.angle_gamma   90.00
#
_symmetry.space_group_name_H-M   'P 1'
#
loop_
_entity.id
_entity.type
_entity.pdbx_description
1 polymer ?
#
loop_
_entity_poly.entity_id
_entity_poly.type
_entity_poly.pdbx_seq_one_letter_code
_entity_poly.pdbx_strand_id
1 'polypeptide(L)'
;MGGRGEANGSAPAGSRRASAQAGRGDARQLAGGQSARWLDKSAMEWCRDLNNILDLYERGEKFYLYTGRGPSSEALHLGHLIPFMFTKYLQDAFKVPLVIQLTDDERFIWKNLGIEECKRLARENLKGTFGIVGEDPIGKASFPPKQAAPSFASSFPHLFGANKKLPCLIPRAIDQDPYFRMTRDVAPKMGYKKPSLIESRFFPSLQGENAKMSASDPNSAIYVTDNSKQIKAKVNKYAFSGGQDSIELHRKLGANLDVSPSPVDVPIKYLNFFLEDDDELEHIKKEYKEGRMLTGEVKQRLIAVLLELVAGHGRARAKVTEEIVDAFMAVRPRPNMFG
;
A
#
# COMPACT_ATOMS: atom_id res chain seq x y z
N MET A 1 -26.65 13.12 -39.92
CA MET A 1 -27.14 13.85 -38.73
C MET A 1 -27.74 12.83 -37.77
N GLY A 2 -27.40 12.92 -36.48
CA GLY A 2 -27.92 12.04 -35.43
C GLY A 2 -26.82 11.46 -34.53
N GLY A 3 -26.18 12.31 -33.73
CA GLY A 3 -25.14 11.93 -32.79
C GLY A 3 -25.68 11.12 -31.61
N ARG A 4 -24.90 10.13 -31.17
CA ARG A 4 -25.02 9.54 -29.83
C ARG A 4 -23.92 10.12 -28.97
N GLY A 5 -24.31 11.04 -28.10
CA GLY A 5 -23.47 11.62 -27.06
C GLY A 5 -23.17 10.60 -25.95
N GLU A 6 -21.89 10.52 -25.63
CA GLU A 6 -21.27 10.37 -24.31
C GLU A 6 -22.09 9.81 -23.14
N ALA A 7 -21.61 8.68 -22.61
CA ALA A 7 -21.76 8.31 -21.21
C ALA A 7 -20.42 7.74 -20.68
N ASN A 8 -19.35 8.53 -20.77
CA ASN A 8 -18.09 8.29 -20.04
C ASN A 8 -18.16 9.01 -18.70
N GLY A 9 -18.99 8.50 -17.79
CA GLY A 9 -19.15 9.04 -16.44
C GLY A 9 -18.01 8.58 -15.52
N SER A 10 -16.82 9.17 -15.62
CA SER A 10 -15.86 9.09 -14.52
C SER A 10 -16.40 9.93 -13.37
N ALA A 11 -16.79 9.30 -12.26
CA ALA A 11 -17.34 10.02 -11.11
C ALA A 11 -16.35 11.12 -10.63
N PRO A 12 -16.83 12.35 -10.34
CA PRO A 12 -15.97 13.47 -9.96
C PRO A 12 -15.24 13.17 -8.65
N ALA A 13 -14.03 13.73 -8.47
CA ALA A 13 -13.16 13.45 -7.31
C ALA A 13 -13.87 13.61 -5.94
N GLY A 14 -14.83 14.52 -5.84
CA GLY A 14 -15.67 14.70 -4.64
C GLY A 14 -16.57 13.51 -4.31
N SER A 15 -17.13 12.84 -5.31
CA SER A 15 -17.99 11.66 -5.12
C SER A 15 -17.20 10.41 -4.68
N ARG A 16 -15.93 10.29 -5.12
CA ARG A 16 -15.01 9.20 -4.71
C ARG A 16 -14.56 9.34 -3.26
N ARG A 17 -14.43 10.58 -2.78
CA ARG A 17 -14.04 10.87 -1.39
C ARG A 17 -15.18 10.55 -0.42
N ALA A 18 -16.43 10.82 -0.82
CA ALA A 18 -17.63 10.50 -0.03
C ALA A 18 -17.88 8.98 0.07
N SER A 19 -17.74 8.22 -1.03
CA SER A 19 -17.88 6.75 -1.00
C SER A 19 -16.76 6.08 -0.19
N ALA A 20 -15.54 6.62 -0.25
CA ALA A 20 -14.42 6.15 0.58
C ALA A 20 -14.58 6.50 2.06
N GLN A 21 -15.32 7.56 2.42
CA GLN A 21 -15.65 7.87 3.82
C GLN A 21 -16.75 6.96 4.37
N ALA A 22 -17.79 6.67 3.57
CA ALA A 22 -18.85 5.75 3.95
C ALA A 22 -18.33 4.31 4.16
N GLY A 23 -17.57 3.77 3.20
CA GLY A 23 -17.00 2.42 3.32
C GLY A 23 -15.98 2.24 4.45
N ARG A 24 -15.40 3.34 4.97
CA ARG A 24 -14.55 3.31 6.18
C ARG A 24 -15.38 3.19 7.46
N GLY A 25 -16.56 3.82 7.51
CA GLY A 25 -17.47 3.75 8.65
C GLY A 25 -18.01 2.34 8.86
N ASP A 26 -18.36 1.65 7.78
CA ASP A 26 -18.92 0.30 7.83
C ASP A 26 -17.84 -0.76 8.13
N ALA A 27 -16.66 -0.65 7.51
CA ALA A 27 -15.50 -1.49 7.82
C ALA A 27 -15.03 -1.34 9.29
N ARG A 28 -15.27 -0.17 9.91
CA ARG A 28 -14.97 0.11 11.32
C ARG A 28 -15.89 -0.65 12.28
N GLN A 29 -17.18 -0.80 11.95
CA GLN A 29 -18.13 -1.55 12.77
C GLN A 29 -17.86 -3.07 12.73
N LEU A 30 -17.41 -3.57 11.57
CA LEU A 30 -17.18 -5.00 11.36
C LEU A 30 -15.86 -5.51 11.96
N ALA A 31 -14.86 -4.64 12.13
CA ALA A 31 -13.49 -5.04 12.44
C ALA A 31 -13.00 -4.71 13.86
N GLY A 32 -13.86 -4.82 14.90
CA GLY A 32 -13.55 -4.37 16.27
C GLY A 32 -12.10 -4.63 16.79
N GLY A 33 -11.60 -3.73 17.64
CA GLY A 33 -10.27 -3.79 18.28
C GLY A 33 -9.17 -2.96 17.61
N GLN A 34 -7.90 -3.28 17.92
CA GLN A 34 -6.63 -2.69 17.39
C GLN A 34 -6.63 -2.55 15.84
N SER A 35 -7.39 -3.45 15.22
CA SER A 35 -7.84 -3.60 13.85
C SER A 35 -8.40 -2.33 13.16
N ALA A 36 -9.33 -1.59 13.77
CA ALA A 36 -10.09 -0.52 13.09
C ALA A 36 -9.27 0.71 12.65
N ARG A 37 -7.98 0.77 12.98
CA ARG A 37 -7.17 1.98 12.96
C ARG A 37 -6.51 2.33 11.64
N TRP A 38 -6.13 1.34 10.83
CA TRP A 38 -5.62 1.59 9.47
C TRP A 38 -6.68 2.21 8.57
N LEU A 39 -7.96 1.97 8.87
CA LEU A 39 -9.12 2.57 8.21
C LEU A 39 -9.34 4.05 8.62
N ASP A 40 -9.01 4.41 9.86
CA ASP A 40 -9.26 5.73 10.48
C ASP A 40 -8.12 6.73 10.22
N LYS A 41 -6.85 6.31 10.32
CA LYS A 41 -5.70 7.21 10.45
C LYS A 41 -5.00 7.65 9.17
N SER A 42 -5.72 8.12 8.16
CA SER A 42 -5.09 8.74 6.96
C SER A 42 -4.19 7.79 6.14
N ALA A 43 -3.95 6.55 6.57
CA ALA A 43 -3.16 5.56 5.84
C ALA A 43 -3.88 5.10 4.59
N MET A 44 -5.21 5.24 4.56
CA MET A 44 -6.06 4.92 3.43
C MET A 44 -6.57 6.18 2.78
N GLU A 45 -6.71 6.16 1.46
CA GLU A 45 -7.15 7.34 0.72
C GLU A 45 -8.32 7.03 -0.20
N TRP A 46 -8.23 5.95 -0.97
CA TRP A 46 -9.20 5.63 -2.01
C TRP A 46 -9.63 4.16 -1.96
N CYS A 47 -10.86 3.90 -2.36
CA CYS A 47 -11.33 2.54 -2.58
C CYS A 47 -12.22 2.48 -3.83
N ARG A 48 -12.29 1.30 -4.45
CA ARG A 48 -13.23 1.00 -5.53
C ARG A 48 -13.98 -0.27 -5.18
N ASP A 49 -15.31 -0.20 -5.18
CA ASP A 49 -16.20 -1.32 -4.90
C ASP A 49 -15.92 -2.01 -3.54
N LEU A 50 -15.44 -1.26 -2.54
CA LEU A 50 -15.19 -1.80 -1.19
C LEU A 50 -16.50 -2.20 -0.51
N ASN A 51 -17.56 -1.41 -0.66
CA ASN A 51 -18.88 -1.75 -0.12
C ASN A 51 -19.36 -3.11 -0.61
N ASN A 52 -19.09 -3.48 -1.87
CA ASN A 52 -19.43 -4.81 -2.36
C ASN A 52 -18.74 -5.93 -1.56
N ILE A 53 -17.50 -5.72 -1.09
CA ILE A 53 -16.79 -6.68 -0.24
C ILE A 53 -17.40 -6.72 1.16
N LEU A 54 -17.78 -5.58 1.71
CA LEU A 54 -18.44 -5.50 3.01
C LEU A 54 -19.81 -6.20 2.97
N ASP A 55 -20.61 -5.92 1.95
CA ASP A 55 -21.89 -6.59 1.72
C ASP A 55 -21.73 -8.12 1.56
N LEU A 56 -20.67 -8.57 0.87
CA LEU A 56 -20.36 -10.00 0.76
C LEU A 56 -20.02 -10.58 2.13
N TYR A 57 -19.18 -9.90 2.90
CA TYR A 57 -18.78 -10.32 4.23
C TYR A 57 -19.98 -10.43 5.18
N GLU A 58 -20.87 -9.43 5.19
CA GLU A 58 -22.09 -9.42 5.99
C GLU A 58 -23.05 -10.57 5.63
N ARG A 59 -23.10 -10.96 4.34
CA ARG A 59 -23.88 -12.12 3.89
C ARG A 59 -23.19 -13.47 4.12
N GLY A 60 -21.99 -13.49 4.72
CA GLY A 60 -21.19 -14.71 4.89
C GLY A 60 -20.65 -15.28 3.56
N GLU A 61 -20.63 -14.46 2.49
CA GLU A 61 -20.06 -14.85 1.21
C GLU A 61 -18.53 -14.73 1.20
N LYS A 62 -17.90 -15.65 0.48
CA LYS A 62 -16.44 -15.78 0.44
C LYS A 62 -15.82 -14.82 -0.57
N PHE A 63 -14.66 -14.27 -0.22
CA PHE A 63 -13.75 -13.53 -1.11
C PHE A 63 -12.30 -13.76 -0.66
N TYR A 64 -11.32 -13.33 -1.46
CA TYR A 64 -9.90 -13.48 -1.11
C TYR A 64 -9.13 -12.18 -1.27
N LEU A 65 -7.96 -12.09 -0.62
CA LEU A 65 -7.04 -10.98 -0.74
C LEU A 65 -5.95 -11.28 -1.76
N TYR A 66 -5.55 -10.26 -2.53
CA TYR A 66 -4.39 -10.30 -3.40
C TYR A 66 -3.54 -9.04 -3.21
N THR A 67 -2.25 -9.21 -2.97
CA THR A 67 -1.26 -8.12 -3.04
C THR A 67 0.03 -8.62 -3.69
N GLY A 68 1.05 -7.76 -3.85
CA GLY A 68 2.29 -8.19 -4.49
C GLY A 68 3.48 -7.28 -4.24
N ARG A 69 4.65 -7.76 -4.67
CA ARG A 69 5.94 -7.07 -4.54
C ARG A 69 6.87 -7.47 -5.67
N GLY A 70 7.38 -6.50 -6.42
CA GLY A 70 8.47 -6.74 -7.38
C GLY A 70 9.84 -6.66 -6.71
N PRO A 71 10.55 -7.76 -6.45
CA PRO A 71 11.79 -7.79 -5.66
C PRO A 71 12.92 -7.00 -6.33
N SER A 72 13.11 -5.75 -5.93
CA SER A 72 14.04 -4.80 -6.58
C SER A 72 15.41 -4.71 -5.91
N SER A 73 15.52 -5.08 -4.64
CA SER A 73 16.73 -4.99 -3.81
C SER A 73 16.60 -5.93 -2.62
N GLU A 74 17.74 -6.39 -2.09
CA GLU A 74 17.79 -7.17 -0.84
C GLU A 74 17.27 -6.37 0.37
N ALA A 75 17.40 -5.05 0.32
CA ALA A 75 17.01 -4.16 1.41
C ALA A 75 15.53 -3.74 1.31
N LEU A 76 14.72 -4.11 2.31
CA LEU A 76 13.35 -3.63 2.49
C LEU A 76 13.34 -2.43 3.46
N HIS A 77 12.74 -1.32 3.04
CA HIS A 77 12.41 -0.21 3.93
C HIS A 77 10.97 -0.24 4.45
N LEU A 78 10.69 0.54 5.50
CA LEU A 78 9.39 0.60 6.19
C LEU A 78 8.20 0.85 5.26
N GLY A 79 8.38 1.62 4.18
CA GLY A 79 7.31 1.83 3.20
C GLY A 79 6.85 0.57 2.48
N HIS A 80 7.71 -0.45 2.34
CA HIS A 80 7.30 -1.74 1.81
C HIS A 80 6.45 -2.51 2.81
N LEU A 81 6.60 -2.26 4.11
CA LEU A 81 5.80 -2.94 5.13
C LEU A 81 4.35 -2.46 5.15
N ILE A 82 4.08 -1.21 4.78
CA ILE A 82 2.73 -0.62 4.89
C ILE A 82 1.66 -1.46 4.17
N PRO A 83 1.80 -1.82 2.88
CA PRO A 83 0.80 -2.67 2.23
C PRO A 83 0.67 -4.05 2.86
N PHE A 84 1.76 -4.65 3.36
CA PHE A 84 1.75 -5.98 3.98
C PHE A 84 1.13 -5.98 5.38
N MET A 85 1.47 -5.00 6.22
CA MET A 85 0.85 -4.81 7.53
C MET A 85 -0.65 -4.59 7.38
N PHE A 86 -1.05 -3.76 6.41
CA PHE A 86 -2.45 -3.53 6.13
C PHE A 86 -3.15 -4.79 5.57
N THR A 87 -2.51 -5.51 4.66
CA THR A 87 -3.06 -6.77 4.12
C THR A 87 -3.21 -7.83 5.22
N LYS A 88 -2.22 -7.96 6.11
CA LYS A 88 -2.29 -8.85 7.27
C LYS A 88 -3.46 -8.47 8.18
N TYR A 89 -3.64 -7.18 8.43
CA TYR A 89 -4.79 -6.68 9.18
C TYR A 89 -6.12 -7.12 8.53
N LEU A 90 -6.30 -6.89 7.23
CA LEU A 90 -7.52 -7.31 6.53
C LEU A 90 -7.71 -8.83 6.56
N GLN A 91 -6.62 -9.59 6.45
CA GLN A 91 -6.66 -11.04 6.55
C GLN A 91 -7.14 -11.49 7.93
N ASP A 92 -6.62 -10.87 9.00
CA ASP A 92 -6.99 -11.19 10.38
C ASP A 92 -8.43 -10.78 10.70
N ALA A 93 -8.91 -9.65 10.14
CA ALA A 93 -10.28 -9.16 10.35
C ALA A 93 -11.31 -10.02 9.60
N PHE A 94 -11.07 -10.28 8.31
CA PHE A 94 -12.04 -10.97 7.46
C PHE A 94 -11.89 -12.50 7.47
N LYS A 95 -10.79 -13.05 7.99
CA LYS A 95 -10.49 -14.50 8.02
C LYS A 95 -10.58 -15.15 6.63
N VAL A 96 -9.95 -14.48 5.65
CA VAL A 96 -9.95 -14.88 4.24
C VAL A 96 -8.57 -15.33 3.76
N PRO A 97 -8.47 -16.13 2.69
CA PRO A 97 -7.19 -16.49 2.11
C PRO A 97 -6.52 -15.28 1.45
N LEU A 98 -5.19 -15.30 1.45
CA LEU A 98 -4.32 -14.29 0.84
C LEU A 98 -3.39 -14.93 -0.18
N VAL A 99 -3.25 -14.29 -1.33
CA VAL A 99 -2.22 -14.54 -2.33
C VAL A 99 -1.27 -13.34 -2.41
N ILE A 100 0.03 -13.60 -2.42
CA ILE A 100 1.08 -12.58 -2.61
C ILE A 100 1.86 -12.93 -3.87
N GLN A 101 1.84 -12.05 -4.87
CA GLN A 101 2.66 -12.22 -6.08
C GLN A 101 4.03 -11.59 -5.88
N LEU A 102 5.09 -12.36 -6.17
CA LEU A 102 6.44 -11.83 -6.31
C LEU A 102 6.75 -11.70 -7.80
N THR A 103 7.00 -10.48 -8.29
CA THR A 103 7.22 -10.19 -9.73
C THR A 103 8.70 -10.08 -10.07
N ASP A 104 9.42 -11.18 -9.88
CA ASP A 104 10.83 -11.33 -10.26
C ASP A 104 11.04 -11.26 -11.79
N ASP A 105 10.09 -11.82 -12.56
CA ASP A 105 10.06 -11.76 -14.02
C ASP A 105 9.95 -10.33 -14.56
N GLU A 106 9.17 -9.46 -13.92
CA GLU A 106 9.13 -8.02 -14.18
C GLU A 106 10.56 -7.48 -14.20
N ARG A 107 11.33 -7.72 -13.13
CA ARG A 107 12.67 -7.18 -12.95
C ARG A 107 13.65 -7.68 -14.00
N PHE A 108 13.51 -8.92 -14.42
CA PHE A 108 14.28 -9.51 -15.53
C PHE A 108 13.95 -8.85 -16.87
N ILE A 109 12.66 -8.67 -17.17
CA ILE A 109 12.11 -8.17 -18.43
C ILE A 109 12.51 -6.72 -18.76
N TRP A 110 12.85 -5.90 -17.76
CA TRP A 110 13.28 -4.52 -17.99
C TRP A 110 14.67 -4.40 -18.69
N LYS A 111 15.28 -5.52 -19.15
CA LYS A 111 16.54 -5.59 -19.95
C LYS A 111 16.30 -6.31 -21.32
N ASN A 112 16.78 -5.76 -22.45
CA ASN A 112 16.08 -5.58 -23.75
C ASN A 112 16.17 -6.67 -24.88
N LEU A 113 15.16 -6.75 -25.81
CA LEU A 113 15.14 -7.20 -27.27
C LEU A 113 13.70 -7.27 -27.93
N GLY A 114 13.58 -7.44 -29.27
CA GLY A 114 12.42 -7.01 -30.13
C GLY A 114 11.52 -8.05 -30.88
N ILE A 115 10.60 -7.70 -31.83
CA ILE A 115 10.09 -6.37 -32.21
C ILE A 115 8.66 -6.35 -32.88
N GLU A 116 8.31 -7.03 -33.99
CA GLU A 116 7.16 -6.55 -34.82
C GLU A 116 5.73 -6.93 -34.37
N GLU A 117 5.46 -8.15 -33.93
CA GLU A 117 4.07 -8.58 -33.71
C GLU A 117 3.52 -8.18 -32.34
N CYS A 118 4.40 -8.12 -31.33
CA CYS A 118 4.04 -7.61 -30.01
C CYS A 118 3.68 -6.11 -30.06
N LYS A 119 4.20 -5.35 -31.03
CA LYS A 119 3.97 -3.90 -31.13
C LYS A 119 2.51 -3.52 -31.41
N ARG A 120 1.71 -4.33 -32.11
CA ARG A 120 0.37 -3.90 -32.56
C ARG A 120 -0.66 -3.85 -31.42
N LEU A 121 -0.85 -4.97 -30.71
CA LEU A 121 -1.85 -5.09 -29.64
C LEU A 121 -1.43 -4.35 -28.34
N ALA A 122 -0.14 -4.24 -28.12
CA ALA A 122 0.47 -3.51 -27.01
C ALA A 122 0.37 -1.98 -27.16
N ARG A 123 0.60 -1.43 -28.36
CA ARG A 123 0.66 0.02 -28.59
C ARG A 123 -0.64 0.77 -28.30
N GLU A 124 -1.80 0.15 -28.50
CA GLU A 124 -3.10 0.82 -28.30
C GLU A 124 -3.47 1.00 -26.83
N ASN A 125 -3.08 0.06 -25.94
CA ASN A 125 -3.46 0.12 -24.52
C ASN A 125 -2.34 0.66 -23.59
N LEU A 126 -1.07 0.51 -23.99
CA LEU A 126 0.06 0.82 -23.10
C LEU A 126 0.52 2.28 -23.13
N LYS A 127 0.43 2.94 -24.29
CA LYS A 127 0.93 4.33 -24.46
C LYS A 127 0.26 5.33 -23.51
N GLY A 128 -1.05 5.17 -23.26
CA GLY A 128 -1.80 6.10 -22.40
C GLY A 128 -1.80 5.77 -20.91
N THR A 129 -1.47 4.52 -20.53
CA THR A 129 -1.65 4.04 -19.14
C THR A 129 -0.34 3.72 -18.43
N PHE A 130 0.68 3.21 -19.15
CA PHE A 130 1.94 2.74 -18.56
C PHE A 130 3.18 3.45 -19.13
N GLY A 131 2.99 4.43 -20.04
CA GLY A 131 4.09 5.20 -20.61
C GLY A 131 5.06 4.41 -21.49
N ILE A 132 4.67 3.20 -21.92
CA ILE A 132 5.51 2.33 -22.76
C ILE A 132 5.56 2.91 -24.17
N VAL A 133 6.78 3.14 -24.65
CA VAL A 133 7.06 3.72 -25.97
C VAL A 133 7.46 2.64 -26.98
N GLY A 134 7.50 3.01 -28.27
CA GLY A 134 7.68 2.04 -29.36
C GLY A 134 8.99 1.25 -29.37
N GLU A 135 9.94 1.62 -28.50
CA GLU A 135 11.30 1.06 -28.37
C GLU A 135 11.47 0.17 -27.13
N ASP A 136 10.45 0.06 -26.27
CA ASP A 136 10.51 -0.76 -25.06
C ASP A 136 10.45 -2.29 -25.36
N PRO A 137 11.09 -3.13 -24.51
CA PRO A 137 11.02 -4.58 -24.65
C PRO A 137 9.59 -5.12 -24.54
N ILE A 138 9.27 -6.12 -25.37
CA ILE A 138 7.94 -6.75 -25.45
C ILE A 138 7.47 -7.37 -24.12
N GLY A 139 8.42 -7.76 -23.27
CA GLY A 139 8.11 -8.25 -21.94
C GLY A 139 7.43 -7.18 -21.09
N LYS A 140 7.84 -5.90 -21.21
CA LYS A 140 7.21 -4.80 -20.45
C LYS A 140 5.77 -4.62 -20.90
N ALA A 141 5.52 -4.78 -22.20
CA ALA A 141 4.19 -4.71 -22.78
C ALA A 141 3.27 -5.88 -22.37
N SER A 142 3.84 -7.06 -22.18
CA SER A 142 3.11 -8.28 -21.81
C SER A 142 3.04 -8.53 -20.30
N PHE A 143 3.69 -7.70 -19.50
CA PHE A 143 3.68 -7.80 -18.04
C PHE A 143 2.34 -7.40 -17.38
N PRO A 144 1.64 -6.31 -17.78
CA PRO A 144 0.40 -5.91 -17.12
C PRO A 144 -0.66 -7.02 -17.02
N PRO A 145 -0.88 -7.88 -18.05
CA PRO A 145 -1.72 -9.07 -17.91
C PRO A 145 -1.27 -10.06 -16.82
N LYS A 146 0.04 -10.24 -16.60
CA LYS A 146 0.58 -11.11 -15.54
C LYS A 146 0.30 -10.58 -14.14
N GLN A 147 0.32 -9.25 -13.96
CA GLN A 147 -0.08 -8.61 -12.71
C GLN A 147 -1.63 -8.58 -12.55
N ALA A 148 -2.38 -8.60 -13.66
CA ALA A 148 -3.84 -8.68 -13.62
C ALA A 148 -4.33 -10.08 -13.21
N ALA A 149 -3.68 -11.14 -13.69
CA ALA A 149 -4.17 -12.52 -13.58
C ALA A 149 -4.51 -12.97 -12.13
N PRO A 150 -3.69 -12.68 -11.09
CA PRO A 150 -4.02 -13.05 -9.71
C PRO A 150 -5.29 -12.41 -9.14
N SER A 151 -5.87 -11.42 -9.83
CA SER A 151 -7.18 -10.84 -9.50
C SER A 151 -8.34 -11.80 -9.78
N PHE A 152 -8.08 -12.93 -10.45
CA PHE A 152 -9.08 -13.95 -10.80
C PHE A 152 -8.74 -15.29 -10.13
N ALA A 153 -9.70 -15.84 -9.38
CA ALA A 153 -9.52 -17.09 -8.65
C ALA A 153 -9.18 -18.30 -9.54
N SER A 154 -9.53 -18.25 -10.83
CA SER A 154 -9.14 -19.27 -11.81
C SER A 154 -7.63 -19.45 -11.97
N SER A 155 -6.82 -18.45 -11.57
CA SER A 155 -5.36 -18.56 -11.53
C SER A 155 -4.86 -19.48 -10.42
N PHE A 156 -5.71 -19.81 -9.44
CA PHE A 156 -5.36 -20.64 -8.28
C PHE A 156 -6.32 -21.81 -8.13
N PRO A 157 -6.40 -22.74 -9.10
CA PRO A 157 -7.32 -23.88 -9.02
C PRO A 157 -7.02 -24.79 -7.83
N HIS A 158 -5.77 -24.85 -7.36
CA HIS A 158 -5.37 -25.57 -6.17
C HIS A 158 -5.94 -24.94 -4.88
N LEU A 159 -6.26 -23.64 -4.87
CA LEU A 159 -6.88 -22.96 -3.72
C LEU A 159 -8.42 -22.90 -3.86
N PHE A 160 -8.92 -22.55 -5.05
CA PHE A 160 -10.33 -22.19 -5.24
C PHE A 160 -11.12 -23.17 -6.10
N GLY A 161 -10.50 -24.27 -6.55
CA GLY A 161 -11.12 -25.28 -7.39
C GLY A 161 -11.67 -24.70 -8.68
N ALA A 162 -12.89 -25.11 -9.05
CA ALA A 162 -13.57 -24.63 -10.25
C ALA A 162 -14.24 -23.25 -10.10
N ASN A 163 -14.16 -22.60 -8.93
CA ASN A 163 -14.85 -21.33 -8.69
C ASN A 163 -14.15 -20.15 -9.37
N LYS A 164 -14.57 -19.85 -10.59
CA LYS A 164 -14.06 -18.73 -11.39
C LYS A 164 -14.58 -17.35 -10.95
N LYS A 165 -15.61 -17.29 -10.11
CA LYS A 165 -16.35 -16.05 -9.78
C LYS A 165 -16.15 -15.57 -8.35
N LEU A 166 -15.17 -16.12 -7.64
CA LEU A 166 -14.81 -15.68 -6.30
C LEU A 166 -14.28 -14.22 -6.36
N PRO A 167 -14.91 -13.27 -5.64
CA PRO A 167 -14.45 -11.88 -5.59
C PRO A 167 -13.05 -11.74 -4.99
N CYS A 168 -12.32 -10.72 -5.45
CA CYS A 168 -10.97 -10.40 -5.01
C CYS A 168 -10.93 -8.97 -4.45
N LEU A 169 -10.30 -8.79 -3.29
CA LEU A 169 -9.96 -7.48 -2.73
C LEU A 169 -8.44 -7.28 -2.82
N ILE A 170 -8.01 -6.13 -3.36
CA ILE A 170 -6.58 -5.84 -3.63
C ILE A 170 -6.12 -4.64 -2.80
N PRO A 171 -5.38 -4.88 -1.68
CA PRO A 171 -4.71 -3.83 -0.92
C PRO A 171 -3.37 -3.45 -1.56
N ARG A 172 -3.17 -2.15 -1.81
CA ARG A 172 -2.02 -1.64 -2.58
C ARG A 172 -1.74 -0.15 -2.34
N ALA A 173 -0.62 0.33 -2.85
CA ALA A 173 -0.35 1.77 -2.95
C ALA A 173 -0.94 2.35 -4.25
N ILE A 174 -1.17 3.67 -4.30
CA ILE A 174 -1.83 4.36 -5.43
C ILE A 174 -1.08 4.24 -6.78
N ASP A 175 0.23 3.98 -6.77
CA ASP A 175 1.02 3.78 -8.00
C ASP A 175 0.65 2.53 -8.82
N GLN A 176 -0.02 1.54 -8.21
CA GLN A 176 -0.44 0.33 -8.93
C GLN A 176 -1.83 0.46 -9.63
N ASP A 177 -2.50 1.64 -9.59
CA ASP A 177 -3.85 1.84 -10.17
C ASP A 177 -3.91 1.59 -11.67
N PRO A 178 -2.90 1.98 -12.46
CA PRO A 178 -2.88 1.68 -13.89
C PRO A 178 -3.14 0.19 -14.19
N TYR A 179 -2.52 -0.74 -13.44
CA TYR A 179 -2.71 -2.19 -13.62
C TYR A 179 -4.13 -2.63 -13.32
N PHE A 180 -4.70 -2.17 -12.21
CA PHE A 180 -5.99 -2.65 -11.75
C PHE A 180 -7.17 -1.93 -12.38
N ARG A 181 -6.97 -0.70 -12.88
CA ARG A 181 -7.91 -0.04 -13.77
C ARG A 181 -8.08 -0.85 -15.05
N MET A 182 -6.97 -1.19 -15.71
CA MET A 182 -6.98 -2.08 -16.88
C MET A 182 -7.64 -3.42 -16.57
N THR A 183 -7.29 -4.04 -15.43
CA THR A 183 -7.85 -5.33 -15.00
C THR A 183 -9.38 -5.28 -14.86
N ARG A 184 -9.91 -4.20 -14.26
CA ARG A 184 -11.35 -4.00 -14.08
C ARG A 184 -12.10 -3.76 -15.39
N ASP A 185 -11.45 -3.17 -16.40
CA ASP A 185 -12.04 -2.93 -17.71
C ASP A 185 -12.13 -4.22 -18.55
N VAL A 186 -11.17 -5.13 -18.39
CA VAL A 186 -11.15 -6.42 -19.11
C VAL A 186 -11.96 -7.52 -18.43
N ALA A 187 -12.09 -7.49 -17.10
CA ALA A 187 -12.74 -8.56 -16.33
C ALA A 187 -14.14 -8.95 -16.84
N PRO A 188 -15.08 -8.01 -17.08
CA PRO A 188 -16.41 -8.37 -17.56
C PRO A 188 -16.42 -8.97 -18.96
N LYS A 189 -15.49 -8.54 -19.84
CA LYS A 189 -15.34 -9.05 -21.21
C LYS A 189 -14.93 -10.53 -21.23
N MET A 190 -14.30 -10.99 -20.15
CA MET A 190 -13.87 -12.38 -19.95
C MET A 190 -14.83 -13.17 -19.05
N GLY A 191 -15.96 -12.58 -18.62
CA GLY A 191 -16.92 -13.22 -17.72
C GLY A 191 -16.49 -13.29 -16.24
N TYR A 192 -15.44 -12.55 -15.84
CA TYR A 192 -14.98 -12.46 -14.46
C TYR A 192 -15.60 -11.29 -13.70
N LYS A 193 -15.60 -11.37 -12.37
CA LYS A 193 -15.94 -10.23 -11.50
C LYS A 193 -14.79 -9.23 -11.50
N LYS A 194 -15.13 -7.94 -11.42
CA LYS A 194 -14.14 -6.87 -11.23
C LYS A 194 -13.51 -7.02 -9.83
N PRO A 195 -12.17 -6.91 -9.69
CA PRO A 195 -11.57 -6.84 -8.36
C PRO A 195 -11.93 -5.52 -7.67
N SER A 196 -12.21 -5.61 -6.37
CA SER A 196 -12.35 -4.46 -5.48
C SER A 196 -10.96 -3.98 -5.05
N LEU A 197 -10.77 -2.67 -4.96
CA LEU A 197 -9.47 -2.05 -4.69
C LEU A 197 -9.52 -1.25 -3.41
N ILE A 198 -8.43 -1.29 -2.67
CA ILE A 198 -8.29 -0.53 -1.44
C ILE A 198 -6.87 0.04 -1.37
N GLU A 199 -6.77 1.36 -1.31
CA GLU A 199 -5.52 2.07 -1.54
C GLU A 199 -4.98 2.73 -0.28
N SER A 200 -3.71 2.43 -0.01
CA SER A 200 -2.90 3.13 0.98
C SER A 200 -2.28 4.40 0.40
N ARG A 201 -2.13 5.43 1.23
CA ARG A 201 -1.31 6.61 0.94
C ARG A 201 0.15 6.20 0.81
N PHE A 202 0.90 6.99 0.03
CA PHE A 202 2.35 6.85 0.04
C PHE A 202 2.90 7.12 1.43
N PHE A 203 3.76 6.20 1.87
CA PHE A 203 4.56 6.43 3.05
C PHE A 203 5.71 7.39 2.67
N PRO A 204 5.82 8.55 3.35
CA PRO A 204 6.71 9.62 2.92
C PRO A 204 8.18 9.22 3.08
N SER A 205 9.05 9.87 2.30
CA SER A 205 10.49 9.83 2.55
C SER A 205 10.85 10.58 3.83
N LEU A 206 12.02 10.27 4.41
CA LEU A 206 12.56 11.04 5.53
C LEU A 206 12.68 12.53 5.17
N GLN A 207 13.09 12.87 3.95
CA GLN A 207 13.25 14.26 3.53
C GLN A 207 11.94 14.98 3.17
N GLY A 208 10.78 14.32 3.26
CA GLY A 208 9.46 14.94 3.02
C GLY A 208 8.59 14.24 1.97
N GLU A 209 7.44 14.83 1.66
CA GLU A 209 6.36 14.22 0.88
C GLU A 209 6.60 14.13 -0.63
N ASN A 210 7.36 15.07 -1.18
CA ASN A 210 7.62 15.12 -2.62
C ASN A 210 8.68 14.10 -3.07
N ALA A 211 9.26 13.35 -2.12
CA ALA A 211 10.23 12.30 -2.37
C ALA A 211 9.63 10.94 -1.99
N LYS A 212 9.73 9.96 -2.90
CA LYS A 212 9.45 8.55 -2.62
C LYS A 212 10.69 7.96 -1.94
N MET A 213 10.50 7.14 -0.90
CA MET A 213 11.61 6.32 -0.39
C MET A 213 12.14 5.45 -1.52
N SER A 214 13.44 5.53 -1.76
CA SER A 214 14.08 4.77 -2.82
C SER A 214 15.25 3.99 -2.25
N ALA A 215 15.38 2.74 -2.68
CA ALA A 215 16.58 1.95 -2.41
C ALA A 215 17.85 2.61 -2.97
N SER A 216 17.72 3.55 -3.92
CA SER A 216 18.83 4.31 -4.50
C SER A 216 19.34 5.47 -3.64
N ASP A 217 18.59 5.91 -2.62
CA ASP A 217 19.08 6.86 -1.60
C ASP A 217 18.93 6.21 -0.21
N PRO A 218 20.01 5.64 0.35
CA PRO A 218 20.00 5.00 1.66
C PRO A 218 19.61 5.92 2.82
N ASN A 219 19.69 7.23 2.65
CA ASN A 219 19.33 8.22 3.67
C ASN A 219 17.86 8.66 3.57
N SER A 220 17.17 8.30 2.47
CA SER A 220 15.74 8.58 2.28
C SER A 220 14.83 7.71 3.13
N ALA A 221 15.32 6.57 3.59
CA ALA A 221 14.48 5.52 4.15
C ALA A 221 15.08 4.87 5.40
N ILE A 222 14.18 4.40 6.27
CA ILE A 222 14.52 3.47 7.36
C ILE A 222 14.35 2.05 6.84
N TYR A 223 15.40 1.25 6.92
CA TYR A 223 15.40 -0.15 6.52
C TYR A 223 15.06 -1.05 7.69
N VAL A 224 14.43 -2.19 7.39
CA VAL A 224 14.09 -3.22 8.40
C VAL A 224 15.33 -3.95 8.94
N THR A 225 16.50 -3.61 8.42
CA THR A 225 17.82 -4.10 8.83
C THR A 225 18.69 -3.01 9.45
N ASP A 226 18.21 -1.75 9.53
CA ASP A 226 18.96 -0.68 10.17
C ASP A 226 19.11 -0.97 11.68
N ASN A 227 20.32 -0.78 12.20
CA ASN A 227 20.58 -0.86 13.63
C ASN A 227 20.17 0.42 14.37
N SER A 228 20.22 0.38 15.70
CA SER A 228 19.80 1.51 16.55
C SER A 228 20.52 2.83 16.26
N LYS A 229 21.84 2.77 15.98
CA LYS A 229 22.63 3.96 15.65
C LYS A 229 22.19 4.54 14.30
N GLN A 230 21.94 3.69 13.30
CA GLN A 230 21.48 4.10 11.98
C GLN A 230 20.09 4.74 12.04
N ILE A 231 19.12 4.12 12.73
CA ILE A 231 17.76 4.67 12.89
C ILE A 231 17.82 6.04 13.56
N LYS A 232 18.55 6.16 14.68
CA LYS A 232 18.72 7.44 15.40
C LYS A 232 19.37 8.51 14.52
N ALA A 233 20.44 8.18 13.82
CA ALA A 233 21.13 9.13 12.94
C ALA A 233 20.21 9.59 11.80
N LYS A 234 19.48 8.67 11.17
CA LYS A 234 18.60 8.97 10.04
C LYS A 234 17.43 9.85 10.44
N VAL A 235 16.75 9.53 11.54
CA VAL A 235 15.62 10.34 12.04
C VAL A 235 16.12 11.74 12.45
N ASN A 236 17.22 11.83 13.19
CA ASN A 236 17.71 13.12 13.66
C ASN A 236 18.18 14.02 12.51
N LYS A 237 18.93 13.45 11.55
CA LYS A 237 19.59 14.23 10.49
C LYS A 237 18.73 14.46 9.25
N TYR A 238 17.90 13.49 8.87
CA TYR A 238 17.20 13.51 7.57
C TYR A 238 15.68 13.63 7.66
N ALA A 239 15.06 13.31 8.81
CA ALA A 239 13.61 13.50 8.96
C ALA A 239 13.28 15.00 8.97
N PHE A 240 12.54 15.45 7.95
CA PHE A 240 12.05 16.82 7.85
C PHE A 240 11.15 17.16 9.04
N SER A 241 11.35 18.35 9.62
CA SER A 241 10.66 18.84 10.81
C SER A 241 9.79 20.04 10.46
N GLY A 242 8.56 20.05 10.97
CA GLY A 242 7.68 21.22 10.96
C GLY A 242 7.92 22.19 12.12
N GLY A 243 8.86 21.87 13.02
CA GLY A 243 9.32 22.76 14.09
C GLY A 243 10.09 23.99 13.58
N GLN A 244 10.47 24.87 14.50
CA GLN A 244 11.13 26.14 14.20
C GLN A 244 12.65 26.02 14.35
N ASP A 245 13.40 26.96 13.76
CA ASP A 245 14.87 26.95 13.77
C ASP A 245 15.50 27.13 15.16
N SER A 246 14.80 27.82 16.08
CA SER A 246 15.26 28.06 17.45
C SER A 246 14.22 27.61 18.48
N ILE A 247 14.69 27.31 19.69
CA ILE A 247 13.80 26.92 20.81
C ILE A 247 12.87 28.07 21.16
N GLU A 248 13.37 29.30 21.21
CA GLU A 248 12.57 30.49 21.52
C GLU A 248 11.46 30.70 20.50
N LEU A 249 11.78 30.55 19.20
CA LEU A 249 10.81 30.66 18.13
C LEU A 249 9.78 29.52 18.19
N HIS A 250 10.23 28.30 18.49
CA HIS A 250 9.35 27.15 18.63
C HIS A 250 8.39 27.27 19.81
N ARG A 251 8.86 27.76 20.96
CA ARG A 251 8.02 28.02 22.13
C ARG A 251 6.97 29.10 21.86
N LYS A 252 7.27 30.05 20.96
CA LYS A 252 6.37 31.15 20.60
C LYS A 252 5.37 30.78 19.50
N LEU A 253 5.81 30.08 18.45
CA LEU A 253 5.02 29.82 17.24
C LEU A 253 4.52 28.39 17.11
N GLY A 254 5.12 27.45 17.84
CA GLY A 254 4.83 26.03 17.72
C GLY A 254 5.31 25.39 16.41
N ALA A 255 4.96 24.11 16.25
CA ALA A 255 5.21 23.37 15.01
C ALA A 255 4.11 23.59 13.97
N ASN A 256 4.51 23.67 12.71
CA ASN A 256 3.57 23.56 11.60
C ASN A 256 3.29 22.08 11.29
N LEU A 257 2.04 21.66 11.50
CA LEU A 257 1.55 20.31 11.19
C LEU A 257 0.59 20.28 9.99
N ASP A 258 0.28 21.44 9.40
CA ASP A 258 -0.75 21.58 8.36
C ASP A 258 -0.21 21.21 6.97
N VAL A 259 -1.10 20.71 6.10
CA VAL A 259 -0.78 19.96 4.87
C VAL A 259 -0.53 20.85 3.64
N SER A 260 -0.43 22.17 3.80
CA SER A 260 -0.24 23.10 2.67
C SER A 260 0.24 24.48 3.17
N PRO A 261 1.19 25.16 2.49
CA PRO A 261 1.84 24.82 1.22
C PRO A 261 3.20 24.08 1.35
N SER A 262 3.64 23.71 2.55
CA SER A 262 4.91 23.00 2.81
C SER A 262 4.68 21.61 3.44
N PRO A 263 5.64 20.67 3.30
CA PRO A 263 5.46 19.29 3.73
C PRO A 263 5.25 19.18 5.23
N VAL A 264 4.40 18.23 5.62
CA VAL A 264 4.09 17.91 7.00
C VAL A 264 5.34 17.38 7.71
N ASP A 265 5.45 17.66 9.01
CA ASP A 265 6.42 17.06 9.91
C ASP A 265 6.47 15.52 9.75
N VAL A 266 7.60 15.03 9.23
CA VAL A 266 7.79 13.60 8.93
C VAL A 266 7.74 12.74 10.19
N PRO A 267 8.34 13.16 11.33
CA PRO A 267 8.16 12.47 12.60
C PRO A 267 6.71 12.23 13.00
N ILE A 268 5.86 13.26 12.99
CA ILE A 268 4.44 13.13 13.29
C ILE A 268 3.74 12.18 12.31
N LYS A 269 4.11 12.21 11.03
CA LYS A 269 3.56 11.27 10.05
C LYS A 269 3.92 9.83 10.36
N TYR A 270 5.19 9.54 10.62
CA TYR A 270 5.62 8.19 10.95
C TYR A 270 4.97 7.71 12.26
N LEU A 271 4.85 8.59 13.27
CA LEU A 271 4.11 8.30 14.50
C LEU A 271 2.64 7.99 14.20
N ASN A 272 1.99 8.73 13.30
CA ASN A 272 0.62 8.44 12.90
C ASN A 272 0.44 7.05 12.24
N PHE A 273 1.49 6.50 11.63
CA PHE A 273 1.48 5.14 11.07
C PHE A 273 1.81 4.05 12.10
N PHE A 274 2.73 4.31 13.03
CA PHE A 274 3.36 3.25 13.84
C PHE A 274 3.18 3.38 15.35
N LEU A 275 2.90 4.56 15.88
CA LEU A 275 2.66 4.73 17.32
C LEU A 275 1.33 4.07 17.65
N GLU A 276 1.28 3.15 18.62
CA GLU A 276 0.06 2.38 18.86
C GLU A 276 -1.05 3.12 19.61
N ASP A 277 -0.69 4.08 20.45
CA ASP A 277 -1.59 4.83 21.32
C ASP A 277 -2.14 6.09 20.62
N ASP A 278 -3.47 6.22 20.54
CA ASP A 278 -4.17 7.35 19.91
C ASP A 278 -4.13 8.60 20.77
N ASP A 279 -4.35 8.43 22.07
CA ASP A 279 -4.36 9.54 23.02
C ASP A 279 -2.95 10.11 23.14
N GLU A 280 -1.93 9.26 23.13
CA GLU A 280 -0.53 9.70 23.08
C GLU A 280 -0.22 10.46 21.79
N LEU A 281 -0.68 9.97 20.63
CA LEU A 281 -0.45 10.66 19.36
C LEU A 281 -1.08 12.05 19.34
N GLU A 282 -2.34 12.15 19.78
CA GLU A 282 -3.06 13.44 19.82
C GLU A 282 -2.45 14.38 20.86
N HIS A 283 -1.98 13.86 21.99
CA HIS A 283 -1.21 14.63 22.96
C HIS A 283 0.08 15.18 22.33
N ILE A 284 0.89 14.34 21.68
CA ILE A 284 2.13 14.77 21.00
C ILE A 284 1.83 15.85 19.96
N LYS A 285 0.82 15.66 19.10
CA LYS A 285 0.43 16.65 18.08
C LYS A 285 0.06 17.99 18.72
N LYS A 286 -0.74 17.96 19.79
CA LYS A 286 -1.17 19.17 20.51
C LYS A 286 0.02 19.89 21.14
N GLU A 287 0.83 19.19 21.94
CA GLU A 287 1.97 19.79 22.64
C GLU A 287 3.01 20.35 21.67
N TYR A 288 3.24 19.67 20.54
CA TYR A 288 4.19 20.12 19.52
C TYR A 288 3.65 21.31 18.71
N LYS A 289 2.37 21.30 18.34
CA LYS A 289 1.71 22.43 17.66
C LYS A 289 1.65 23.67 18.55
N GLU A 290 1.54 23.51 19.85
CA GLU A 290 1.52 24.61 20.82
C GLU A 290 2.94 25.01 21.31
N GLY A 291 3.99 24.38 20.78
CA GLY A 291 5.39 24.71 21.10
C GLY A 291 5.88 24.22 22.46
N ARG A 292 5.07 23.42 23.18
CA ARG A 292 5.43 22.86 24.49
C ARG A 292 6.35 21.65 24.39
N MET A 293 6.18 20.82 23.38
CA MET A 293 7.11 19.73 23.05
C MET A 293 8.06 20.21 21.95
N LEU A 294 9.35 19.93 22.06
CA LEU A 294 10.34 20.30 21.05
C LEU A 294 10.48 19.21 19.97
N THR A 295 10.96 19.59 18.79
CA THR A 295 11.26 18.64 17.69
C THR A 295 12.15 17.47 18.15
N GLY A 296 13.13 17.74 19.01
CA GLY A 296 14.02 16.71 19.54
C GLY A 296 13.27 15.64 20.35
N GLU A 297 12.27 16.03 21.12
CA GLU A 297 11.44 15.13 21.94
C GLU A 297 10.53 14.28 21.05
N VAL A 298 9.88 14.90 20.05
CA VAL A 298 9.07 14.16 19.05
C VAL A 298 9.91 13.14 18.30
N LYS A 299 11.12 13.52 17.84
CA LYS A 299 12.05 12.61 17.16
C LYS A 299 12.52 11.47 18.08
N GLN A 300 12.78 11.75 19.36
CA GLN A 300 13.12 10.70 20.33
C GLN A 300 11.99 9.69 20.49
N ARG A 301 10.74 10.15 20.59
CA ARG A 301 9.59 9.26 20.66
C ARG A 301 9.45 8.42 19.40
N LEU A 302 9.58 9.04 18.22
CA LEU A 302 9.60 8.31 16.95
C LEU A 302 10.69 7.24 16.94
N ILE A 303 11.92 7.59 17.32
CA ILE A 303 13.04 6.63 17.36
C ILE A 303 12.68 5.43 18.23
N ALA A 304 12.10 5.63 19.41
CA ALA A 304 11.69 4.53 20.28
C ALA A 304 10.68 3.59 19.60
N VAL A 305 9.66 4.15 18.92
CA VAL A 305 8.66 3.37 18.16
C VAL A 305 9.33 2.57 17.03
N LEU A 306 10.22 3.21 16.26
CA LEU A 306 10.89 2.56 15.13
C LEU A 306 11.86 1.47 15.57
N LEU A 307 12.56 1.66 16.69
CA LEU A 307 13.45 0.64 17.26
C LEU A 307 12.68 -0.62 17.62
N GLU A 308 11.53 -0.48 18.28
CA GLU A 308 10.71 -1.65 18.63
C GLU A 308 10.11 -2.31 17.40
N LEU A 309 9.64 -1.53 16.42
CA LEU A 309 9.13 -2.06 15.15
C LEU A 309 10.18 -2.88 14.39
N VAL A 310 11.39 -2.34 14.23
CA VAL A 310 12.49 -3.00 13.51
C VAL A 310 12.99 -4.22 14.29
N ALA A 311 13.13 -4.12 15.61
CA ALA A 311 13.51 -5.25 16.45
C ALA A 311 12.45 -6.36 16.42
N GLY A 312 11.17 -6.02 16.49
CA GLY A 312 10.05 -6.94 16.35
C GLY A 312 10.06 -7.67 15.02
N HIS A 313 10.25 -6.94 13.91
CA HIS A 313 10.44 -7.54 12.59
C HIS A 313 11.66 -8.48 12.57
N GLY A 314 12.80 -8.08 13.14
CA GLY A 314 13.99 -8.91 13.22
C GLY A 314 13.75 -10.23 13.97
N ARG A 315 13.07 -10.17 15.12
CA ARG A 315 12.67 -11.36 15.90
C ARG A 315 11.72 -12.27 15.13
N ALA A 316 10.78 -11.70 14.36
CA ALA A 316 9.85 -12.47 13.54
C ALA A 316 10.58 -13.14 12.35
N ARG A 317 11.44 -12.38 11.64
CA ARG A 317 12.23 -12.88 10.53
C ARG A 317 13.18 -14.01 10.94
N ALA A 318 13.78 -13.93 12.12
CA ALA A 318 14.67 -14.99 12.64
C ALA A 318 13.98 -16.34 12.85
N LYS A 319 12.64 -16.37 12.91
CA LYS A 319 11.84 -17.61 13.02
C LYS A 319 11.48 -18.19 11.66
N VAL A 320 11.73 -17.48 10.56
CA VAL A 320 11.40 -17.94 9.21
C VAL A 320 12.53 -18.83 8.71
N THR A 321 12.25 -20.13 8.58
CA THR A 321 13.18 -21.12 8.01
C THR A 321 12.88 -21.37 6.53
N GLU A 322 13.79 -22.03 5.82
CA GLU A 322 13.57 -22.42 4.42
C GLU A 322 12.33 -23.32 4.28
N GLU A 323 12.09 -24.23 5.24
CA GLU A 323 10.90 -25.08 5.23
C GLU A 323 9.60 -24.27 5.35
N ILE A 324 9.63 -23.17 6.11
CA ILE A 324 8.49 -22.25 6.18
C ILE A 324 8.31 -21.55 4.83
N VAL A 325 9.39 -21.04 4.23
CA VAL A 325 9.33 -20.39 2.91
C VAL A 325 8.78 -21.35 1.87
N ASP A 326 9.33 -22.56 1.77
CA ASP A 326 8.86 -23.62 0.88
C ASP A 326 7.39 -23.95 1.11
N ALA A 327 6.97 -24.06 2.38
CA ALA A 327 5.58 -24.34 2.71
C ALA A 327 4.61 -23.22 2.31
N PHE A 328 5.08 -21.96 2.27
CA PHE A 328 4.33 -20.80 1.81
C PHE A 328 4.34 -20.65 0.27
N MET A 329 5.42 -21.07 -0.39
CA MET A 329 5.56 -21.01 -1.85
C MET A 329 5.00 -22.25 -2.57
N ALA A 330 4.80 -23.36 -1.86
CA ALA A 330 4.29 -24.59 -2.42
C ALA A 330 2.89 -24.42 -3.02
N VAL A 331 2.72 -24.90 -4.25
CA VAL A 331 1.42 -24.99 -4.92
C VAL A 331 0.65 -26.18 -4.34
N ARG A 332 -0.15 -25.92 -3.31
CA ARG A 332 -0.92 -26.97 -2.61
C ARG A 332 -2.30 -26.50 -2.18
N PRO A 333 -3.28 -27.42 -2.07
CA PRO A 333 -4.53 -27.11 -1.39
C PRO A 333 -4.27 -26.65 0.04
N ARG A 334 -5.04 -25.67 0.50
CA ARG A 334 -5.07 -25.26 1.91
C ARG A 334 -6.48 -25.52 2.46
N PRO A 335 -6.66 -26.54 3.33
CA PRO A 335 -7.95 -26.75 3.98
C PRO A 335 -8.24 -25.59 4.95
N ASN A 336 -9.52 -25.32 5.21
CA ASN A 336 -9.97 -24.32 6.20
C ASN A 336 -9.42 -22.90 5.96
N MET A 337 -9.30 -22.50 4.69
CA MET A 337 -8.81 -21.16 4.30
C MET A 337 -9.76 -20.01 4.62
N PHE A 338 -11.05 -20.32 4.73
CA PHE A 338 -12.10 -19.40 5.13
C PHE A 338 -12.46 -19.83 6.55
N GLY A 339 -12.32 -18.91 7.50
CA GLY A 339 -12.36 -19.15 8.95
C GLY A 339 -13.31 -20.22 9.46
#